data_AF-A0A944I411-F1
#
_entry.id   AF-A0A944I411-F1
#
_cell.length_a   1.000
_cell.length_b   1.000
_cell.length_c   1.000
_cell.angle_alpha   90.00
_cell.angle_beta   90.00
_cell.angle_gamma   90.00
#
_symmetry.space_group_name_H-M   'P 1'
#
loop_
_entity.id
_entity.type
_entity.pdbx_description
1 polymer ?
#
loop_
_entity_poly.entity_id
_entity_poly.type
_entity_poly.pdbx_seq_one_letter_code
_entity_poly.pdbx_strand_id
1 'polypeptide(L)' 'FMSLLAEYMTAVRSHTAALPPGQEKAEIEAWLAFATTHLQRLTETASAPKLPTPPKPGAADLEPFLRGWSPYGPHSY' A
#
# COMPACT_ATOMS: atom_id res chain seq x y z
N PHE A 1 -13.93 11.96 -6.83
CA PHE A 1 -12.67 12.69 -7.05
C PHE A 1 -11.78 11.87 -7.96
N MET A 2 -11.98 11.94 -9.29
CA MET A 2 -10.94 11.49 -10.21
C MET A 2 -9.81 12.53 -10.11
N SER A 3 -8.60 12.09 -9.83
CA SER A 3 -7.45 12.98 -9.76
C SER A 3 -7.15 13.52 -11.15
N LEU A 4 -6.80 14.81 -11.25
CA LEU A 4 -6.41 15.49 -12.49
C LEU A 4 -5.36 14.68 -13.29
N LEU A 5 -4.52 13.94 -12.57
CA LEU A 5 -3.49 13.09 -13.11
C LEU A 5 -4.04 11.86 -13.86
N ALA A 6 -5.11 11.23 -13.38
CA ALA A 6 -5.73 10.09 -14.05
C ALA A 6 -6.40 10.50 -15.36
N GLU A 7 -7.02 11.68 -15.39
CA GLU A 7 -7.61 12.27 -16.59
C GLU A 7 -6.53 12.59 -17.64
N TYR A 8 -5.43 13.21 -17.20
CA TYR A 8 -4.27 13.46 -18.07
C TYR A 8 -3.68 12.17 -18.66
N MET A 9 -3.48 11.12 -17.86
CA MET A 9 -2.96 9.85 -18.37
C MET A 9 -3.88 9.19 -19.40
N THR A 10 -5.20 9.35 -19.23
CA THR A 10 -6.19 8.83 -20.18
C THR A 10 -6.11 9.60 -21.50
N ALA A 11 -6.01 10.93 -21.45
CA ALA A 11 -5.85 11.77 -22.64
C ALA A 11 -4.56 11.45 -23.41
N VAL A 12 -3.43 11.29 -22.70
CA VAL A 12 -2.16 10.92 -23.33
C VAL A 12 -2.26 9.54 -23.99
N ARG A 13 -2.88 8.55 -23.35
CA ARG A 13 -3.08 7.22 -23.94
C ARG A 13 -3.93 7.26 -25.22
N SER A 14 -4.99 8.07 -25.24
CA SER A 14 -5.80 8.28 -26.44
C SER A 14 -5.01 8.94 -27.56
N HIS A 15 -4.13 9.89 -27.22
CA HIS A 15 -3.25 10.52 -28.20
C HIS A 15 -2.22 9.54 -28.78
N THR A 16 -1.59 8.72 -27.94
CA THR A 16 -0.64 7.68 -28.38
C THR A 16 -1.29 6.61 -29.26
N ALA A 17 -2.56 6.28 -29.01
CA ALA A 17 -3.31 5.35 -29.84
C ALA A 17 -3.52 5.87 -31.29
N ALA A 18 -3.64 7.19 -31.45
CA ALA A 18 -3.78 7.85 -32.75
C ALA A 18 -2.45 8.07 -33.49
N LEU A 19 -1.31 7.93 -32.81
CA LEU A 19 0.01 8.08 -33.43
C LEU A 19 0.38 6.87 -34.30
N PRO A 20 1.02 7.11 -35.46
CA PRO A 20 1.54 6.03 -36.29
C PRO A 20 2.62 5.24 -35.51
N PRO A 21 2.76 3.94 -35.79
CA PRO A 21 3.81 3.14 -35.17
C PRO A 21 5.19 3.70 -35.54
N GLY A 22 6.00 3.98 -34.52
CA GLY A 22 7.31 4.60 -34.66
C GLY A 22 8.01 4.73 -33.32
N GLN A 23 9.26 5.20 -33.34
CA GLN A 23 10.07 5.36 -32.13
C GLN A 23 9.40 6.31 -31.12
N GLU A 24 8.81 7.41 -31.59
CA GLU A 24 8.08 8.37 -30.76
C GLU A 24 6.91 7.72 -30.01
N LYS A 25 6.13 6.86 -30.67
CA LYS A 25 5.04 6.11 -30.04
C LYS A 25 5.57 5.18 -28.95
N ALA A 26 6.65 4.45 -29.23
CA ALA A 26 7.26 3.52 -28.27
C ALA A 26 7.82 4.25 -27.03
N GLU A 27 8.41 5.42 -27.20
CA GLU A 27 8.91 6.25 -26.09
C GLU A 27 7.76 6.75 -25.20
N ILE A 28 6.65 7.20 -25.81
CA ILE A 28 5.47 7.65 -25.07
C ILE A 28 4.81 6.47 -24.33
N GLU A 29 4.72 5.29 -24.95
CA GLU A 29 4.19 4.07 -24.31
C GLU A 29 5.07 3.63 -23.12
N ALA A 30 6.40 3.69 -23.26
CA ALA A 30 7.33 3.39 -22.17
C ALA A 30 7.18 4.38 -21.00
N TRP A 31 7.04 5.67 -21.31
CA TRP A 31 6.79 6.71 -20.31
C TRP A 31 5.43 6.50 -19.60
N LEU A 32 4.37 6.15 -20.34
CA LEU A 32 3.06 5.82 -19.79
C LEU A 32 3.11 4.60 -18.84
N ALA A 33 3.86 3.55 -19.21
CA ALA A 33 4.05 2.37 -18.36
C ALA A 33 4.78 2.71 -17.05
N PHE A 34 5.83 3.52 -17.14
CA PHE A 34 6.53 4.04 -15.97
C PHE A 34 5.59 4.85 -15.06
N ALA A 35 4.89 5.84 -15.61
CA ALA A 35 3.99 6.71 -14.85
C ALA A 35 2.85 5.95 -14.17
N THR A 36 2.27 4.94 -14.85
CA THR A 36 1.22 4.09 -14.29
C THR A 36 1.75 3.27 -13.10
N THR A 37 2.92 2.66 -13.26
CA THR A 37 3.58 1.88 -12.20
C THR A 37 3.94 2.76 -11.00
N HIS A 38 4.42 3.97 -11.26
CA HIS A 38 4.78 4.93 -10.23
C HIS A 38 3.57 5.38 -9.41
N LEU A 39 2.45 5.67 -10.08
CA LEU A 39 1.18 6.01 -9.42
C LEU A 39 0.65 4.88 -8.55
N GLN A 40 0.73 3.65 -9.02
CA GLN A 40 0.30 2.49 -8.24
C GLN A 40 1.10 2.37 -6.95
N ARG A 41 2.44 2.50 -7.02
CA ARG A 41 3.29 2.49 -5.82
C ARG A 41 2.99 3.64 -4.86
N LEU A 42 2.73 4.85 -5.37
CA LEU A 42 2.33 5.99 -4.53
C LEU A 42 1.00 5.72 -3.83
N THR A 43 0.05 5.09 -4.51
CA THR A 43 -1.26 4.72 -3.94
C THR A 43 -1.13 3.63 -2.88
N GLU A 44 -0.28 2.63 -3.11
CA GLU A 44 0.07 1.60 -2.13
C GLU A 44 0.80 2.20 -0.92
N THR A 45 1.70 3.16 -1.13
CA THR A 45 2.45 3.84 -0.05
C THR A 45 1.56 4.81 0.72
N ALA A 46 0.59 5.43 0.07
CA ALA A 46 -0.41 6.30 0.71
C ALA A 46 -1.45 5.53 1.52
N SER A 47 -1.57 4.22 1.31
CA SER A 47 -2.33 3.38 2.25
C SER A 47 -1.61 3.39 3.58
N ALA A 48 -2.34 3.75 4.65
CA ALA A 48 -1.78 3.80 6.00
C ALA A 48 -0.99 2.51 6.26
N PRO A 49 0.27 2.61 6.75
CA PRO A 49 1.05 1.43 7.07
C PRO A 49 0.22 0.60 8.05
N LYS A 50 -0.23 -0.58 7.59
CA LYS A 50 -0.97 -1.50 8.45
C LYS A 50 0.00 -1.92 9.54
N LEU A 51 -0.18 -1.36 10.73
CA LEU A 51 0.51 -1.87 11.91
C LEU A 51 0.16 -3.36 12.01
N PRO A 52 1.15 -4.26 12.10
CA PRO A 52 0.86 -5.64 12.40
C PRO A 52 0.08 -5.66 13.72
N THR A 53 -1.05 -6.36 13.74
CA THR A 53 -1.79 -6.53 14.98
C THR A 53 -0.85 -7.24 15.97
N PRO A 54 -0.54 -6.63 17.13
CA PRO A 54 0.33 -7.28 18.10
C PRO A 54 -0.28 -8.63 18.47
N PRO A 55 0.51 -9.72 18.51
CA PRO A 55 0.00 -11.00 18.94
C PRO A 55 -0.57 -10.86 20.35
N LYS A 56 -1.67 -11.55 20.62
CA LYS A 56 -2.26 -11.56 21.97
C LYS A 56 -1.20 -12.10 22.94
N PRO A 57 -0.79 -11.33 23.96
CA PRO A 57 0.21 -11.80 24.91
C PRO A 57 -0.28 -13.08 25.58
N GLY A 58 0.55 -14.11 25.55
CA GLY A 58 0.30 -15.36 26.25
C GLY A 58 0.51 -15.20 27.76
N ALA A 59 0.12 -16.21 28.54
CA ALA A 59 0.32 -16.19 29.99
C ALA A 59 1.79 -16.00 30.40
N ALA A 60 2.73 -16.56 29.62
CA ALA A 60 4.18 -16.40 29.83
C ALA A 60 4.66 -14.96 29.57
N ASP A 61 4.07 -14.25 28.60
CA ASP A 61 4.41 -12.86 28.30
C ASP A 61 3.92 -11.89 29.40
N LEU A 62 2.96 -12.33 30.21
CA LEU A 62 2.41 -11.58 31.33
C LEU A 62 3.24 -11.76 32.62
N GLU A 63 3.96 -12.88 32.79
CA GLU A 63 4.78 -13.19 33.98
C GLU A 63 5.60 -12.03 34.55
N PRO A 64 6.38 -11.26 33.76
CA PRO A 64 7.19 -10.17 34.31
C PRO A 64 6.35 -9.00 34.85
N PHE A 65 5.08 -8.88 34.43
CA PHE A 65 4.15 -7.83 34.88
C PHE A 65 3.24 -8.30 36.02
N LEU A 66 3.18 -9.60 36.31
CA LEU A 66 2.24 -10.16 37.28
C LEU A 66 2.61 -9.89 38.74
N ARG A 67 3.85 -9.45 39.06
CA ARG A 67 4.30 -9.13 40.45
C ARG A 67 3.83 -10.15 41.51
N GLY A 68 3.84 -11.45 41.18
CA GLY A 68 3.41 -12.54 42.05
C GLY A 68 1.92 -12.94 41.96
N TRP A 69 1.16 -12.38 41.01
CA TRP A 69 -0.23 -12.77 40.75
C TRP A 69 -0.30 -13.93 39.76
N SER A 70 -1.30 -14.81 39.90
CA SER A 70 -1.59 -15.83 38.90
C SER A 70 -1.99 -15.19 37.56
N PRO A 71 -1.60 -15.75 36.39
CA PRO A 71 -2.04 -15.27 35.08
C PRO A 71 -3.56 -15.19 34.90
N TYR A 72 -4.30 -15.92 35.74
CA TYR A 72 -5.77 -15.97 35.74
C TYR A 72 -6.41 -15.07 36.82
N GLY A 73 -5.62 -14.22 37.49
CA GLY A 73 -6.08 -13.28 38.51
C GLY A 73 -6.08 -13.83 39.95
N PRO A 74 -6.32 -12.96 40.94
CA PRO A 74 -6.12 -13.25 42.37
C PRO A 74 -7.13 -14.26 43.00
N HIS A 75 -8.07 -14.79 42.22
CA HIS A 75 -9.13 -15.70 42.70
C HIS A 75 -9.16 -17.06 42.01
N SER A 76 -8.16 -17.39 41.19
CA SER A 76 -8.12 -18.69 40.52
C SER A 76 -7.43 -19.73 41.41
N TYR A 77 -8.22 -20.42 42.25
CA TYR A 77 -7.85 -21.62 42.99
C TYR A 77 -8.39 -22.86 42.27
#